data_AF-A0A938J9Z1-F1
#
_entry.id   AF-A0A938J9Z1-F1
#
_cell.length_a   1.000
_cell.length_b   1.000
_cell.length_c   1.000
_cell.angle_alpha   90.00
_cell.angle_beta   90.00
_cell.angle_gamma   90.00
#
_symmetry.space_group_name_H-M   'P 1'
#
loop_
_entity.id
_entity.type
_entity.pdbx_description
1 polymer ?
#
loop_
_entity_poly.entity_id
_entity_poly.type
_entity_poly.pdbx_seq_one_letter_code
_entity_poly.pdbx_strand_id
1 'polypeptide(L)' 'MREFLSDLEIPFDDRNIRQSETARAELAARTDALVVPQLFWRDRHVVGFDPEALEEMARAYRAFA' A
#
# COMPACT_ATOMS: atom_id res chain seq x y z
N MET A 1 -8.75 0.62 0.17
CA MET A 1 -7.35 1.10 0.18
C MET A 1 -7.20 2.39 -0.61
N ARG A 2 -7.40 2.37 -1.94
CA ARG A 2 -7.31 3.59 -2.76
C ARG A 2 -8.25 4.68 -2.30
N GLU A 3 -9.53 4.35 -2.11
CA GLU A 3 -10.54 5.28 -1.60
C GLU A 3 -10.11 5.92 -0.28
N PHE A 4 -9.68 5.11 0.70
CA PHE A 4 -9.12 5.60 1.96
C PHE A 4 -7.95 6.58 1.78
N LEU A 5 -7.00 6.28 0.89
CA LEU A 5 -5.86 7.18 0.64
C LEU A 5 -6.30 8.47 -0.09
N SER A 6 -7.24 8.35 -1.03
CA SER A 6 -7.83 9.48 -1.75
C SER A 6 -8.62 10.41 -0.82
N ASP A 7 -9.46 9.87 0.07
CA ASP A 7 -10.26 10.63 1.03
C ASP A 7 -9.38 11.43 2.01
N LEU A 8 -8.18 10.92 2.28
CA LEU A 8 -7.19 11.59 3.14
C LEU A 8 -6.21 12.47 2.38
N GLU A 9 -6.39 12.63 1.07
CA GLU A 9 -5.52 13.38 0.15
C GLU A 9 -4.05 12.93 0.20
N ILE A 10 -3.81 11.65 0.49
CA ILE A 10 -2.49 11.06 0.50
C ILE A 10 -2.14 10.64 -0.93
N PRO A 11 -1.06 11.16 -1.55
CA PRO A 11 -0.64 10.73 -2.88
C PRO A 11 -0.18 9.27 -2.85
N PHE A 12 -0.59 8.49 -3.85
CA PHE A 12 -0.18 7.10 -4.00
C PHE A 12 -0.02 6.73 -5.48
N ASP A 13 0.76 5.69 -5.73
CA ASP A 13 0.88 5.03 -7.03
C ASP A 13 0.10 3.70 -7.01
N ASP A 14 -0.93 3.58 -7.86
CA ASP A 14 -1.74 2.36 -7.97
C ASP A 14 -1.13 1.40 -9.00
N ARG A 15 -0.58 0.28 -8.50
CA ARG A 15 0.08 -0.72 -9.34
C ARG A 15 -0.73 -2.01 -9.40
N ASN A 16 -1.42 -2.22 -10.52
CA ASN A 16 -2.22 -3.42 -10.74
C ASN A 16 -1.36 -4.62 -11.20
N ILE A 17 -1.11 -5.56 -10.28
CA ILE A 17 -0.30 -6.76 -10.55
C ILE A 17 -0.91 -7.73 -11.58
N ARG A 18 -2.21 -7.59 -11.91
CA ARG A 18 -2.85 -8.40 -12.97
C ARG A 18 -2.54 -7.87 -14.37
N GLN A 19 -2.16 -6.59 -14.47
CA GLN A 19 -1.90 -5.89 -15.73
C GLN A 19 -0.41 -5.57 -15.93
N SER A 20 0.40 -5.65 -14.86
CA SER A 20 1.83 -5.39 -14.91
C SER A 20 2.61 -6.57 -14.34
N GLU A 21 3.30 -7.30 -15.23
CA GLU A 21 4.21 -8.37 -14.83
C GLU A 21 5.35 -7.85 -13.95
N THR A 22 5.85 -6.64 -14.23
CA THR A 22 6.87 -5.98 -13.40
C THR A 22 6.36 -5.72 -11.99
N ALA A 23 5.15 -5.16 -11.83
CA ALA A 23 4.57 -4.94 -10.49
C ALA A 23 4.34 -6.26 -9.76
N ARG A 24 3.93 -7.32 -10.48
CA ARG A 24 3.78 -8.66 -9.91
C ARG A 24 5.11 -9.25 -9.45
N ALA A 25 6.16 -9.14 -10.26
CA ALA A 25 7.49 -9.63 -9.93
C ALA A 25 8.09 -8.87 -8.74
N GLU A 26 7.93 -7.55 -8.69
CA GLU A 26 8.33 -6.73 -7.55
C GLU A 26 7.59 -7.12 -6.26
N LEU A 27 6.28 -7.38 -6.35
CA LEU A 27 5.50 -7.83 -5.20
C LEU A 27 5.97 -9.21 -4.70
N ALA A 28 6.16 -10.16 -5.62
CA ALA A 28 6.66 -11.49 -5.29
C ALA A 28 8.08 -11.48 -4.71
N ALA A 29 8.92 -10.52 -5.10
CA ALA A 29 10.27 -10.36 -4.54
C ALA A 29 10.26 -9.74 -3.14
N ARG A 30 9.22 -8.96 -2.79
CA ARG A 30 9.09 -8.29 -1.48
C ARG A 30 8.35 -9.12 -0.45
N THR A 31 7.48 -10.04 -0.88
CA THR A 31 6.58 -10.77 0.01
C THR A 31 6.41 -12.21 -0.45
N ASP A 32 6.36 -13.15 0.49
CA ASP A 32 6.09 -14.57 0.21
C ASP A 32 4.64 -14.83 -0.25
N ALA A 33 3.73 -13.88 -0.04
CA ALA A 33 2.31 -14.01 -0.37
C ALA A 33 1.88 -13.02 -1.46
N LEU A 34 1.44 -13.54 -2.61
CA LEU A 34 0.78 -12.78 -3.69
C LEU A 34 -0.69 -12.46 -3.35
N VAL A 35 -0.91 -11.82 -2.20
CA VAL A 35 -2.22 -11.34 -1.76
C VAL A 35 -2.39 -9.86 -2.12
N VAL A 36 -3.62 -9.40 -2.34
CA VAL A 36 -3.94 -7.99 -2.66
C VAL A 36 -5.22 -7.56 -1.95
N PRO A 37 -5.41 -6.26 -1.62
CA PRO A 37 -4.47 -5.14 -1.83
C PRO A 37 -3.28 -5.18 -0.85
N GLN A 38 -2.18 -4.49 -1.20
CA GLN A 38 -1.05 -4.25 -0.30
C GLN A 38 -0.57 -2.81 -0.47
N LEU A 39 -0.05 -2.22 0.60
CA LEU A 39 0.46 -0.86 0.63
C LEU A 39 1.84 -0.82 1.27
N PHE A 40 2.77 -0.19 0.57
CA PHE A 40 4.15 -0.02 1.02
C PHE A 40 4.43 1.47 1.16
N TRP A 41 4.93 1.88 2.33
CA TRP A 41 5.44 3.23 2.55
C TRP A 41 6.65 3.15 3.46
N ARG A 42 7.84 3.40 2.89
CA ARG A 42 9.13 3.24 3.57
C ARG A 42 9.29 1.82 4.16
N ASP A 43 9.56 1.75 5.45
CA ASP A 43 9.67 0.58 6.29
C ASP A 43 8.31 0.03 6.75
N ARG A 44 7.19 0.68 6.39
CA ARG A 44 5.84 0.20 6.69
C ARG A 44 5.24 -0.58 5.53
N HIS A 45 4.55 -1.66 5.89
CA HIS A 45 3.85 -2.55 4.96
C HIS A 45 2.51 -2.95 5.55
N VAL A 46 1.42 -2.72 4.81
CA VAL A 46 0.06 -3.12 5.17
C VAL A 46 -0.44 -4.12 4.14
N VAL A 47 -0.98 -5.25 4.60
CA VAL A 47 -1.54 -6.31 3.77
C VAL A 47 -3.06 -6.35 3.96
N GLY A 48 -3.80 -6.37 2.86
CA GLY A 48 -5.26 -6.36 2.89
C GLY A 48 -5.82 -4.99 3.26
N PHE A 49 -7.02 -4.98 3.83
CA PHE A 49 -7.66 -3.77 4.35
C PHE A 49 -7.79 -3.89 5.86
N ASP A 50 -6.78 -3.40 6.57
CA ASP A 50 -6.76 -3.26 8.02
C ASP A 50 -6.93 -1.77 8.38
N PRO A 51 -8.09 -1.35 8.89
CA PRO A 51 -8.36 0.05 9.21
C PRO A 51 -7.37 0.66 10.22
N GLU A 52 -6.98 -0.09 11.25
CA GLU A 52 -6.10 0.42 12.31
C GLU A 52 -4.69 0.66 11.76
N ALA A 53 -4.15 -0.32 11.03
CA ALA A 53 -2.85 -0.19 10.38
C ALA A 53 -2.82 0.96 9.35
N LEU A 54 -3.92 1.17 8.62
CA LEU A 54 -4.05 2.25 7.66
C LEU A 54 -4.11 3.62 8.32
N GLU A 55 -4.85 3.76 9.42
CA GLU A 55 -4.89 4.99 10.20
C GLU A 55 -3.54 5.32 10.83
N GLU A 56 -2.83 4.32 11.37
CA GLU A 56 -1.47 4.50 11.88
C GLU A 56 -0.50 4.95 10.79
N MET A 57 -0.58 4.34 9.62
CA MET A 57 0.26 4.73 8.48
C MET A 57 -0.08 6.15 8.01
N ALA A 58 -1.36 6.51 7.90
CA ALA A 58 -1.78 7.85 7.52
C ALA A 58 -1.32 8.92 8.52
N ARG A 59 -1.41 8.63 9.83
CA ARG A 59 -0.86 9.48 10.89
C ARG A 59 0.64 9.68 10.73
N ALA A 60 1.39 8.59 10.49
CA ALA A 60 2.83 8.65 10.31
C ALA A 60 3.24 9.42 9.04
N TYR A 61 2.49 9.26 7.94
CA TYR A 61 2.70 10.04 6.71
C TYR A 61 2.58 11.54 6.98
N ARG A 62 1.50 11.96 7.66
CA ARG A 62 1.25 13.37 7.98
C ARG A 62 2.26 13.97 8.96
N ALA A 63 2.81 13.16 9.86
CA ALA A 63 3.86 13.62 10.77
C ALA A 63 5.22 13.82 10.07
N PHE A 64 5.42 13.20 8.90
CA PHE A 64 6.63 13.33 8.11
C PHE A 64 6.54 14.40 7.00
N ALA A 65 5.36 14.59 6.41
CA ALA A 65 5.09 15.51 5.30
C ALA A 65 5.20 16.98 5.73
#